data_AF-A0A3A8WCT1-F1
#
_entry.id   AF-A0A3A8WCT1-F1
#
_cell.length_a   1.000
_cell.length_b   1.000
_cell.length_c   1.000
_cell.angle_alpha   90.00
_cell.angle_beta   90.00
_cell.angle_gamma   90.00
#
_symmetry.space_group_name_H-M   'P 1'
#
loop_
_entity.id
_entity.type
_entity.pdbx_description
1 polymer ?
#
loop_
_entity_poly.entity_id
_entity_poly.type
_entity_poly.pdbx_seq_one_letter_code
_entity_poly.pdbx_strand_id
1 'polypeptide(L)'
;MKIIGIHYSTNGEGKKVSTLHVSDNFNDYYSNAEAGRGCVGQKADTVYVGNFDCSHLKVGMEIDICYDKAITTAKGTFQPIKRIDILK
;
A
#
# COMPACT_ATOMS: atom_id res chain seq x y z
N MET A 1 4.96 5.66 -3.68
CA MET A 1 3.54 5.81 -3.27
C MET A 1 3.44 6.85 -2.15
N LYS A 2 2.34 7.61 -2.03
CA LYS A 2 2.15 8.62 -0.95
C LYS A 2 1.08 8.20 0.05
N ILE A 3 1.33 8.31 1.35
CA ILE A 3 0.33 8.02 2.39
C ILE A 3 -0.70 9.14 2.45
N ILE A 4 -1.98 8.80 2.27
CA ILE A 4 -3.12 9.73 2.36
C ILE A 4 -4.01 9.46 3.57
N GLY A 5 -3.86 8.30 4.22
CA GLY A 5 -4.56 7.96 5.45
C GLY A 5 -3.93 6.75 6.13
N ILE A 6 -4.12 6.66 7.45
CA ILE A 6 -3.69 5.50 8.24
C ILE A 6 -4.85 5.14 9.15
N HIS A 7 -5.39 3.93 8.99
CA HIS A 7 -6.29 3.37 9.99
C HIS A 7 -5.53 2.37 10.85
N TYR A 8 -5.92 2.23 12.10
CA TYR A 8 -5.44 1.16 12.95
C TYR A 8 -6.58 0.59 13.80
N SER A 9 -6.43 -0.68 14.18
CA SER A 9 -7.26 -1.35 15.16
C SER A 9 -6.39 -2.22 16.06
N THR A 10 -6.97 -2.78 17.11
CA THR A 10 -6.30 -3.73 17.98
C THR A 10 -6.89 -5.10 17.69
N ASN A 11 -6.05 -6.09 17.39
CA ASN A 11 -6.50 -7.46 17.14
C ASN A 11 -6.80 -8.21 18.44
N GLY A 12 -7.27 -9.47 18.34
CA GLY A 12 -7.59 -10.30 19.50
C GLY A 12 -6.42 -10.63 20.43
N GLU A 13 -5.18 -10.40 20.00
CA GLU A 13 -3.97 -10.56 20.83
C GLU A 13 -3.51 -9.25 21.49
N GLY A 14 -4.29 -8.17 21.37
CA GLY A 14 -3.92 -6.86 21.90
C GLY A 14 -2.88 -6.11 21.06
N LYS A 15 -2.50 -6.62 19.87
CA LYS A 15 -1.51 -5.98 19.00
C LYS A 15 -2.18 -4.97 18.08
N LYS A 16 -1.53 -3.82 17.90
CA LYS A 16 -1.95 -2.81 16.93
C LYS A 16 -1.73 -3.36 15.52
N VAL A 17 -2.80 -3.44 14.75
CA VAL A 17 -2.75 -3.67 13.30
C VAL A 17 -3.03 -2.37 12.58
N SER A 18 -2.29 -2.10 11.52
CA SER A 18 -2.47 -0.88 10.72
C SER A 18 -2.78 -1.21 9.28
N THR A 19 -3.42 -0.26 8.62
CA THR A 19 -3.66 -0.26 7.18
C THR A 19 -3.36 1.12 6.65
N LEU A 20 -2.58 1.17 5.57
CA LEU A 20 -2.20 2.40 4.91
C LEU A 20 -3.13 2.65 3.73
N HIS A 21 -3.74 3.82 3.68
CA HIS A 21 -4.40 4.33 2.48
C HIS A 21 -3.38 5.17 1.73
N VAL A 22 -3.12 4.82 0.47
CA VAL A 22 -2.07 5.42 -0.34
C VAL A 22 -2.61 5.94 -1.67
N SER A 23 -1.97 6.96 -2.21
CA SER A 23 -2.14 7.36 -3.60
C SER A 23 -0.86 7.10 -4.39
N ASP A 24 -1.03 6.80 -5.67
CA ASP A 24 0.08 6.61 -6.61
C ASP A 24 -0.34 7.02 -8.02
N ASN A 25 0.63 7.09 -8.93
CA ASN A 25 0.34 7.26 -10.34
C ASN A 25 -0.40 6.02 -10.88
N PHE A 26 -1.28 6.24 -11.85
CA PHE A 26 -1.83 5.14 -12.63
C PHE A 26 -0.70 4.49 -13.44
N ASN A 27 -0.82 3.18 -13.68
CA ASN A 27 0.10 2.49 -14.58
C ASN A 27 0.05 3.15 -15.97
N ASP A 28 1.21 3.37 -16.58
CA ASP A 28 1.36 4.03 -17.89
C ASP A 28 0.50 3.40 -18.99
N TYR A 29 0.21 2.09 -18.88
CA TYR A 29 -0.72 1.40 -19.76
C TYR A 29 -2.09 2.10 -19.84
N TYR A 30 -2.58 2.68 -18.74
CA TYR A 30 -3.88 3.36 -18.70
C TYR A 30 -3.80 4.85 -19.08
N SER A 31 -2.60 5.40 -19.25
CA SER A 31 -2.34 6.82 -19.51
C SER A 31 -1.76 7.02 -20.91
N ASN A 32 -2.44 6.51 -21.94
CA ASN A 32 -2.02 6.62 -23.34
C ASN A 32 -3.15 7.23 -24.18
N ALA A 33 -3.07 8.54 -24.38
CA ALA A 33 -4.06 9.32 -25.11
C ALA A 33 -4.15 8.93 -26.59
N GLU A 34 -3.05 8.54 -27.23
CA GLU A 34 -3.03 8.10 -28.64
C GLU A 34 -3.87 6.84 -28.85
N ALA A 35 -3.91 5.97 -27.85
CA ALA A 35 -4.74 4.76 -27.83
C ALA A 35 -6.14 5.01 -27.22
N GLY A 36 -6.55 6.26 -27.01
CA GLY A 36 -7.85 6.62 -26.45
C GLY A 36 -8.01 6.35 -24.95
N ARG A 37 -6.90 6.15 -24.21
CA ARG A 37 -6.89 5.90 -22.77
C ARG A 37 -6.44 7.14 -22.01
N GLY A 38 -7.10 7.46 -20.91
CA GLY A 38 -6.74 8.60 -20.09
C GLY A 38 -7.14 8.39 -18.64
N CYS A 39 -6.29 8.87 -17.74
CA CYS A 39 -6.53 8.87 -16.31
C CYS A 39 -6.48 10.31 -15.80
N VAL A 40 -7.38 10.66 -14.88
CA VAL A 40 -7.40 11.96 -14.22
C VAL A 40 -7.26 11.73 -12.71
N GLY A 41 -6.34 12.47 -12.07
CA GLY A 41 -6.05 12.32 -10.65
C GLY A 41 -5.00 11.25 -10.35
N GLN A 42 -5.18 10.53 -9.24
CA GLN A 42 -4.25 9.49 -8.78
C GLN A 42 -4.99 8.19 -8.47
N LYS A 43 -4.29 7.05 -8.62
CA LYS A 43 -4.77 5.75 -8.15
C LYS A 43 -4.77 5.76 -6.62
N ALA A 44 -5.91 5.47 -6.01
CA ALA A 44 -5.99 5.23 -4.57
C ALA A 44 -5.95 3.72 -4.29
N ASP A 45 -5.21 3.31 -3.27
CA ASP A 45 -5.06 1.91 -2.87
C ASP A 45 -5.04 1.77 -1.35
N THR A 46 -5.25 0.55 -0.86
CA THR A 46 -5.27 0.23 0.56
C THR A 46 -4.37 -0.96 0.84
N VAL A 47 -3.33 -0.76 1.65
CA VAL A 47 -2.34 -1.77 1.99
C VAL A 47 -2.50 -2.18 3.45
N TYR A 48 -2.94 -3.42 3.68
CA TYR A 48 -2.95 -4.00 5.02
C TYR A 48 -1.52 -4.37 5.42
N VAL A 49 -0.98 -3.65 6.43
CA VAL A 49 0.39 -3.86 6.91
C VAL A 49 0.44 -4.74 8.16
N GLY A 50 -0.70 -5.18 8.67
CA GLY A 50 -0.78 -6.06 9.83
C GLY A 50 -0.11 -5.44 11.06
N ASN A 51 0.66 -6.24 11.78
CA ASN A 51 1.36 -5.85 13.02
C ASN A 51 2.68 -5.09 12.77
N PHE A 52 2.95 -4.62 11.55
CA PHE A 52 4.19 -3.88 11.27
C PHE A 52 4.23 -2.58 12.10
N ASP A 53 5.41 -2.22 12.60
CA ASP A 53 5.56 -0.96 13.34
C ASP A 53 5.48 0.22 12.37
N CYS A 54 4.34 0.91 12.41
CA CYS A 54 4.08 2.11 11.61
C CYS A 54 4.12 3.40 12.42
N SER A 55 4.67 3.38 13.64
CA SER A 55 4.70 4.54 14.54
C SER A 55 5.43 5.76 13.95
N HIS A 56 6.38 5.53 13.06
CA HIS A 56 7.14 6.58 12.37
C HIS A 56 6.48 7.09 11.08
N LEU A 57 5.45 6.42 10.57
CA LEU A 57 4.76 6.80 9.34
C LEU A 57 3.74 7.92 9.60
N LYS A 58 3.64 8.86 8.66
CA LYS A 58 2.71 9.98 8.72
C LYS A 58 2.03 10.19 7.38
N VAL A 59 0.81 10.71 7.41
CA VAL A 59 0.12 11.19 6.21
C VAL A 59 1.00 12.25 5.52
N GLY A 60 1.11 12.15 4.20
CA GLY A 60 1.94 12.99 3.37
C GLY A 60 3.29 12.39 3.01
N MET A 61 3.79 11.39 3.75
CA MET A 61 5.08 10.74 3.46
C MET A 61 5.00 9.91 2.18
N GLU A 62 6.10 9.92 1.42
CA GLU A 62 6.31 8.99 0.33
C GLU A 62 7.01 7.72 0.84
N ILE A 63 6.51 6.57 0.40
CA ILE A 63 7.00 5.26 0.79
C ILE A 63 7.13 4.33 -0.42
N ASP A 64 8.03 3.37 -0.28
CA ASP A 64 8.09 2.15 -1.09
C ASP A 64 7.78 0.94 -0.21
N ILE A 65 7.06 -0.04 -0.76
CA ILE A 65 6.75 -1.28 -0.04
C ILE A 65 7.39 -2.44 -0.81
N CYS A 66 8.42 -3.00 -0.19
CA CYS A 66 9.05 -4.23 -0.67
C CYS A 66 8.26 -5.43 -0.14
N TYR A 67 7.77 -6.26 -1.04
CA TYR A 67 7.09 -7.49 -0.70
C TYR A 67 8.04 -8.71 -0.86
N ASP A 68 7.85 -9.74 -0.03
CA ASP A 68 8.54 -11.02 -0.19
C ASP A 68 7.91 -11.85 -1.31
N LYS A 69 8.39 -13.08 -1.52
CA LYS A 69 7.79 -13.98 -2.52
C LYS A 69 6.31 -14.20 -2.23
N ALA A 70 5.50 -14.21 -3.28
CA ALA A 70 4.09 -14.56 -3.18
C ALA A 70 3.94 -15.99 -2.65
N ILE A 71 3.03 -16.15 -1.69
CA ILE A 71 2.68 -17.43 -1.08
C ILE A 71 1.28 -17.79 -1.55
N THR A 72 1.16 -18.90 -2.26
CA THR A 72 -0.13 -19.43 -2.71
C THR A 72 -0.59 -20.51 -1.74
N THR A 73 -1.80 -20.34 -1.22
CA THR A 73 -2.46 -21.30 -0.34
C THR A 73 -3.82 -21.70 -0.94
N ALA A 74 -4.48 -22.69 -0.34
CA ALA A 74 -5.84 -23.07 -0.73
C ALA A 74 -6.86 -21.92 -0.60
N LYS A 75 -6.55 -20.87 0.18
CA LYS A 75 -7.41 -19.68 0.39
C LYS A 75 -7.09 -18.53 -0.56
N GLY A 76 -6.06 -18.67 -1.40
CA GLY A 76 -5.61 -17.65 -2.34
C GLY A 76 -4.12 -17.36 -2.25
N THR A 77 -3.67 -16.43 -3.08
CA THR A 77 -2.29 -15.93 -3.11
C THR A 77 -2.22 -14.63 -2.32
N PHE A 78 -1.27 -14.55 -1.39
CA PHE A 78 -0.95 -13.31 -0.69
C PHE A 78 0.56 -13.09 -0.73
N GLN A 79 0.96 -11.82 -0.63
CA GLN A 79 2.36 -11.43 -0.66
C GLN A 79 2.71 -10.72 0.65
N PRO A 80 3.55 -11.32 1.52
CA PRO A 80 3.93 -10.69 2.77
C PRO A 80 4.73 -9.41 2.52
N ILE A 81 4.54 -8.41 3.39
CA ILE A 81 5.39 -7.22 3.38
C ILE A 81 6.72 -7.56 4.04
N LYS A 82 7.80 -7.32 3.31
CA LYS A 82 9.17 -7.51 3.79
C LYS A 82 9.69 -6.26 4.49
N ARG A 83 9.50 -5.10 3.86
CA ARG A 83 10.03 -3.82 4.33
C ARG A 83 9.21 -2.66 3.76
N ILE A 84 9.13 -1.58 4.53
CA ILE A 84 8.57 -0.30 4.09
C ILE A 84 9.70 0.72 4.20
N ASP A 85 10.08 1.31 3.06
CA ASP A 85 11.15 2.31 2.98
C ASP A 85 10.51 3.70 2.82
N ILE A 86 11.00 4.71 3.55
CA ILE A 86 10.54 6.10 3.44
C ILE A 86 11.37 6.81 2.37
N LEU A 87 10.70 7.34 1.34
CA LEU A 87 11.31 7.94 0.14
C LEU A 87 11.39 9.47 0.26
N LYS A 88 12.04 9.97 1.32
CA LYS A 88 12.21 11.41 1.63
C LYS A 88 10.94 12.23 1.89
#